data_AF-A0A9D2I735-F1
#
_entry.id   AF-A0A9D2I735-F1
#
_cell.length_a   1.000
_cell.length_b   1.000
_cell.length_c   1.000
_cell.angle_alpha   90.00
_cell.angle_beta   90.00
_cell.angle_gamma   90.00
#
_symmetry.space_group_name_H-M   'P 1'
#
loop_
_entity.id
_entity.type
_entity.pdbx_description
1 polymer ?
#
loop_
_entity_poly.entity_id
_entity_poly.type
_entity_poly.pdbx_seq_one_letter_code
_entity_poly.pdbx_strand_id
1 'polypeptide(L)'
;MQKKRLILAVLLALPLSIAGCGNSEERATAAETANIIPPAGETAETGETAATAPYAAAPDITVPGVPGTIIPDQTFEADLDGWGSVTFASLAPETASPASDGMYPDVRFCLVKDGNVLYEFPGWNEEYTSPDQFLAVSAVAFRDYNEDGLQDVITLCEYESTPDSDYRMARVFFQLQDRQGFEEDRSLTEYLLKNHLTDSIASILGAKEDYRDYSASLNGQSETQEQLKIIAENKDMWIGNPEYADDLYQYAVTDLDRNGRYEVIVSNMGGTGMYTYNRFFEVNENCDGLTECSTDFVEGDSQPDLMTGSMGGPDALPNTMSTLDTYVNDQGMFCYAVYDMVKNGAAEYYENIRSLTLQDGMIRTAPIASRTTIYDGETPTVTCSDADGNPISEEEYESAADRYFAGWEKRETRLGWQSVKDLGNTVDEITAQLEQSLNVYQDKNPFDPTPLSVLMWIE
;
A
#
# COMPACT_ATOMS: atom_id res chain seq x y z
N MET A 1 -21.97 32.28 -48.28
CA MET A 1 -21.09 31.11 -48.02
C MET A 1 -21.91 30.04 -47.31
N GLN A 2 -21.81 28.81 -47.81
CA GLN A 2 -22.77 27.72 -47.60
C GLN A 2 -22.69 27.11 -46.18
N LYS A 3 -23.86 26.96 -45.55
CA LYS A 3 -24.08 26.15 -44.34
C LYS A 3 -24.16 24.67 -44.74
N LYS A 4 -23.26 23.83 -44.22
CA LYS A 4 -23.39 22.37 -44.33
C LYS A 4 -24.39 21.88 -43.28
N ARG A 5 -25.43 21.19 -43.76
CA ARG A 5 -26.45 20.49 -42.97
C ARG A 5 -25.91 19.10 -42.61
N LEU A 6 -25.88 18.74 -41.32
CA LEU A 6 -25.68 17.37 -40.89
C LEU A 6 -27.05 16.78 -40.54
N ILE A 7 -27.36 15.63 -41.15
CA ILE A 7 -28.64 14.94 -41.08
C ILE A 7 -28.60 13.96 -39.91
N LEU A 8 -29.61 14.07 -39.06
CA LEU A 8 -29.97 13.15 -37.97
C LEU A 8 -30.55 11.86 -38.58
N ALA A 9 -30.02 10.69 -38.21
CA ALA A 9 -30.61 9.40 -38.53
C ALA A 9 -31.03 8.69 -37.23
N VAL A 10 -32.33 8.71 -36.97
CA VAL A 10 -33.04 7.95 -35.94
C VAL A 10 -33.38 6.59 -36.54
N LEU A 11 -33.03 5.50 -35.84
CA LEU A 11 -33.53 4.16 -36.15
C LEU A 11 -34.17 3.58 -34.88
N LEU A 12 -35.49 3.47 -34.96
CA LEU A 12 -36.39 2.93 -33.94
C LEU A 12 -37.07 1.72 -34.58
N ALA A 13 -36.93 0.53 -33.99
CA ALA A 13 -37.78 -0.63 -34.29
C ALA A 13 -37.97 -1.47 -33.02
N LEU A 14 -39.25 -1.71 -32.72
CA LEU A 14 -39.86 -2.17 -31.46
C LEU A 14 -39.78 -3.71 -31.22
N PRO A 15 -40.23 -4.19 -30.02
CA PRO A 15 -40.01 -5.52 -29.46
C PRO A 15 -41.20 -6.49 -29.60
N LEU A 16 -40.96 -7.77 -29.27
CA LEU A 16 -41.91 -8.84 -28.93
C LEU A 16 -41.11 -9.92 -28.16
N SER A 17 -41.56 -10.65 -27.13
CA SER A 17 -42.75 -10.63 -26.27
C SER A 17 -42.63 -11.83 -25.29
N ILE A 18 -42.96 -11.61 -24.01
CA ILE A 18 -43.78 -12.45 -23.10
C ILE A 18 -43.30 -13.88 -22.74
N ALA A 19 -43.01 -14.09 -21.44
CA ALA A 19 -43.72 -14.92 -20.45
C ALA A 19 -42.89 -14.87 -19.14
N GLY A 20 -43.37 -14.40 -17.98
CA GLY A 20 -44.54 -14.84 -17.20
C GLY A 20 -44.19 -16.14 -16.47
N CYS A 21 -44.24 -16.35 -15.16
CA CYS A 21 -44.82 -15.75 -13.95
C CYS A 21 -43.93 -16.27 -12.78
N GLY A 22 -43.94 -15.79 -11.53
CA GLY A 22 -44.77 -14.86 -10.78
C GLY A 22 -44.56 -15.15 -9.28
N ASN A 23 -44.73 -14.10 -8.46
CA ASN A 23 -45.09 -14.08 -7.03
C ASN A 23 -44.20 -14.83 -6.01
N SER A 24 -44.07 -14.43 -4.74
CA SER A 24 -44.36 -13.22 -3.95
C SER A 24 -43.89 -13.55 -2.52
N GLU A 25 -43.20 -12.60 -1.89
CA GLU A 25 -43.14 -12.22 -0.47
C GLU A 25 -43.28 -13.23 0.71
N GLU A 26 -42.48 -12.86 1.73
CA GLU A 26 -42.67 -12.97 3.19
C GLU A 26 -42.22 -14.20 4.01
N ARG A 27 -41.01 -14.02 4.59
CA ARG A 27 -40.71 -13.79 6.03
C ARG A 27 -41.31 -14.74 7.11
N ALA A 28 -40.37 -15.19 7.95
CA ALA A 28 -40.41 -15.31 9.41
C ALA A 28 -40.60 -16.69 10.07
N THR A 29 -39.47 -17.17 10.62
CA THR A 29 -39.23 -17.57 12.02
C THR A 29 -39.86 -18.82 12.65
N ALA A 30 -38.94 -19.57 13.26
CA ALA A 30 -38.93 -20.09 14.64
C ALA A 30 -39.06 -21.61 14.83
N ALA A 31 -38.00 -22.16 15.43
CA ALA A 31 -37.89 -23.14 16.52
C ALA A 31 -39.14 -24.00 16.86
N GLU A 32 -39.03 -25.26 17.28
CA GLU A 32 -38.32 -25.67 18.49
C GLU A 32 -38.51 -27.20 18.70
N THR A 33 -37.76 -27.74 19.67
CA THR A 33 -37.98 -28.98 20.45
C THR A 33 -37.39 -30.27 19.92
N ALA A 34 -36.86 -31.19 20.73
CA ALA A 34 -36.32 -31.26 22.10
C ALA A 34 -36.09 -32.76 22.32
N ASN A 35 -34.96 -33.18 22.90
CA ASN A 35 -35.01 -33.92 24.18
C ASN A 35 -33.64 -34.29 24.75
N ILE A 36 -33.70 -34.46 26.07
CA ILE A 36 -32.67 -34.48 27.12
C ILE A 36 -32.43 -35.95 27.55
N ILE A 37 -31.19 -36.51 27.49
CA ILE A 37 -30.22 -36.90 28.58
C ILE A 37 -30.69 -38.07 29.52
N PRO A 38 -29.87 -38.93 30.20
CA PRO A 38 -28.58 -39.68 29.99
C PRO A 38 -28.65 -41.12 30.67
N PRO A 39 -27.65 -41.76 31.38
CA PRO A 39 -26.17 -41.59 31.52
C PRO A 39 -25.32 -42.89 31.53
N ALA A 40 -24.01 -42.66 31.76
CA ALA A 40 -22.92 -43.52 32.23
C ALA A 40 -22.16 -44.24 31.11
N GLY A 41 -20.86 -44.06 30.91
CA GLY A 41 -19.81 -43.42 31.71
C GLY A 41 -18.61 -44.33 31.60
N GLU A 42 -17.54 -43.90 30.92
CA GLU A 42 -16.18 -44.40 31.13
C GLU A 42 -15.18 -43.51 30.37
N THR A 43 -13.96 -43.58 30.89
CA THR A 43 -12.80 -42.70 30.75
C THR A 43 -12.13 -42.63 29.38
N ALA A 44 -11.55 -41.47 29.12
CA ALA A 44 -10.34 -41.17 28.34
C ALA A 44 -9.76 -42.26 27.42
N GLU A 45 -9.74 -41.98 26.12
CA GLU A 45 -8.67 -42.43 25.21
C GLU A 45 -8.10 -41.24 24.45
N THR A 46 -6.80 -41.04 24.67
CA THR A 46 -5.85 -40.29 23.86
C THR A 46 -5.68 -40.92 22.48
N GLY A 47 -5.51 -40.08 21.45
CA GLY A 47 -4.82 -40.44 20.21
C GLY A 47 -5.69 -40.29 18.97
N GLU A 48 -5.55 -39.15 18.29
CA GLU A 48 -5.89 -39.07 16.87
C GLU A 48 -4.61 -38.76 16.10
N THR A 49 -3.92 -39.84 15.73
CA THR A 49 -2.80 -39.85 14.80
C THR A 49 -3.31 -39.49 13.41
N ALA A 50 -2.72 -38.46 12.81
CA ALA A 50 -2.87 -38.12 11.40
C ALA A 50 -2.65 -39.37 10.54
N ALA A 51 -3.59 -39.61 9.62
CA ALA A 51 -3.57 -40.75 8.72
C ALA A 51 -2.32 -40.73 7.84
N THR A 52 -1.41 -41.65 8.10
CA THR A 52 -0.36 -42.05 7.17
C THR A 52 -1.00 -42.84 6.02
N ALA A 53 -1.10 -42.22 4.84
CA ALA A 53 -1.21 -43.00 3.61
C ALA A 53 0.05 -43.89 3.48
N PRO A 54 -0.06 -45.15 3.04
CA PRO A 54 1.08 -46.04 2.98
C PRO A 54 2.07 -45.52 1.93
N TYR A 55 3.25 -45.09 2.38
CA TYR A 55 4.38 -44.75 1.51
C TYR A 55 4.67 -45.95 0.60
N ALA A 56 4.46 -45.76 -0.70
CA ALA A 56 5.06 -46.64 -1.69
C ALA A 56 6.59 -46.60 -1.49
N ALA A 57 7.25 -47.75 -1.59
CA ALA A 57 8.71 -47.77 -1.59
C ALA A 57 9.22 -46.82 -2.69
N ALA A 58 10.21 -46.00 -2.36
CA ALA A 58 10.82 -45.05 -3.29
C ALA A 58 11.18 -45.76 -4.60
N PRO A 59 10.92 -45.14 -5.77
CA PRO A 59 11.30 -45.74 -7.03
C PRO A 59 12.83 -45.87 -7.10
N ASP A 60 13.33 -47.02 -7.57
CA ASP A 60 14.75 -47.24 -7.82
C ASP A 60 15.15 -46.39 -9.04
N ILE A 61 15.49 -45.12 -8.79
CA ILE A 61 15.81 -44.13 -9.81
C ILE A 61 17.30 -43.80 -9.82
N THR A 62 17.78 -43.36 -10.97
CA THR A 62 19.10 -42.73 -11.12
C THR A 62 18.90 -41.32 -11.65
N VAL A 63 19.64 -40.35 -11.12
CA VAL A 63 19.63 -38.95 -11.57
C VAL A 63 20.97 -38.65 -12.26
N PRO A 64 21.13 -39.00 -13.55
CA PRO A 64 22.43 -38.89 -14.21
C PRO A 64 22.85 -37.43 -14.40
N GLY A 65 24.11 -37.13 -14.08
CA GLY A 65 24.73 -35.82 -14.35
C GLY A 65 24.47 -34.74 -13.32
N VAL A 66 23.69 -35.02 -12.27
CA VAL A 66 23.50 -34.12 -11.12
C VAL A 66 24.29 -34.68 -9.93
N PRO A 67 25.19 -33.89 -9.30
CA PRO A 67 25.92 -34.33 -8.12
C PRO A 67 25.00 -34.64 -6.94
N GLY A 68 25.36 -35.64 -6.14
CA GLY A 68 24.66 -35.96 -4.90
C GLY A 68 24.13 -37.38 -4.80
N THR A 69 23.65 -37.73 -3.61
CA THR A 69 23.07 -39.03 -3.29
C THR A 69 21.57 -38.89 -3.05
N ILE A 70 20.77 -39.69 -3.74
CA ILE A 70 19.31 -39.68 -3.59
C ILE A 70 18.94 -39.92 -2.12
N ILE A 71 18.00 -39.13 -1.61
CA ILE A 71 17.34 -39.30 -0.31
C ILE A 71 16.04 -40.08 -0.58
N PRO A 72 16.00 -41.42 -0.40
CA PRO A 72 14.90 -42.23 -0.90
C PRO A 72 13.57 -41.89 -0.23
N ASP A 73 13.59 -41.63 1.08
CA ASP A 73 12.40 -41.31 1.86
C ASP A 73 11.85 -39.90 1.56
N GLN A 74 12.56 -39.09 0.76
CA GLN A 74 12.16 -37.75 0.34
C GLN A 74 12.16 -37.61 -1.18
N THR A 75 11.93 -38.71 -1.88
CA THR A 75 11.81 -38.78 -3.34
C THR A 75 10.44 -39.34 -3.70
N PHE A 76 9.68 -38.62 -4.53
CA PHE A 76 8.24 -38.84 -4.70
C PHE A 76 7.84 -38.84 -6.17
N GLU A 77 6.92 -39.73 -6.54
CA GLU A 77 6.13 -39.55 -7.74
C GLU A 77 5.11 -38.43 -7.51
N ALA A 78 5.02 -37.51 -8.47
CA ALA A 78 4.10 -36.38 -8.45
C ALA A 78 3.49 -36.15 -9.83
N ASP A 79 2.22 -35.75 -9.86
CA ASP A 79 1.55 -35.27 -11.05
C ASP A 79 1.52 -33.75 -11.01
N LEU A 80 2.43 -33.11 -11.74
CA LEU A 80 2.57 -31.65 -11.79
C LEU A 80 2.01 -31.12 -13.11
N ASP A 81 1.27 -30.02 -13.06
CA ASP A 81 0.76 -29.33 -14.23
C ASP A 81 1.88 -29.00 -15.23
N GLY A 82 1.64 -29.14 -16.53
CA GLY A 82 2.68 -28.91 -17.55
C GLY A 82 3.83 -29.94 -17.60
N TRP A 83 4.04 -30.76 -16.56
CA TRP A 83 5.07 -31.81 -16.50
C TRP A 83 4.50 -33.24 -16.61
N GLY A 84 3.23 -33.40 -16.20
CA GLY A 84 2.56 -34.70 -16.05
C GLY A 84 3.16 -35.52 -14.90
N SER A 85 3.01 -36.85 -14.99
CA SER A 85 3.62 -37.77 -14.02
C SER A 85 5.14 -37.74 -14.14
N VAL A 86 5.81 -37.34 -13.07
CA VAL A 86 7.27 -37.19 -12.91
C VAL A 86 7.70 -37.64 -11.52
N THR A 87 8.98 -37.96 -11.36
CA THR A 87 9.59 -38.19 -10.05
C THR A 87 10.30 -36.92 -9.58
N PHE A 88 9.86 -36.34 -8.46
CA PHE A 88 10.62 -35.34 -7.71
C PHE A 88 11.71 -36.03 -6.89
N ALA A 89 12.97 -35.74 -7.18
CA ALA A 89 14.13 -36.35 -6.53
C ALA A 89 14.84 -35.32 -5.63
N SER A 90 15.08 -35.72 -4.38
CA SER A 90 15.93 -34.97 -3.43
C SER A 90 17.31 -35.61 -3.37
N LEU A 91 18.38 -34.83 -3.54
CA LEU A 91 19.76 -35.31 -3.54
C LEU A 91 20.56 -34.60 -2.45
N ALA A 92 21.03 -35.38 -1.47
CA ALA A 92 21.98 -34.91 -0.46
C ALA A 92 23.36 -34.67 -1.10
N PRO A 93 24.12 -33.67 -0.62
CA PRO A 93 25.48 -33.42 -1.10
C PRO A 93 26.40 -34.63 -0.85
N GLU A 94 27.38 -34.86 -1.74
CA GLU A 94 28.29 -36.01 -1.67
C GLU A 94 29.29 -35.93 -0.50
N THR A 95 29.49 -34.74 0.05
CA THR A 95 30.37 -34.47 1.18
C THR A 95 29.71 -33.50 2.15
N ALA A 96 29.91 -33.71 3.45
CA ALA A 96 29.47 -32.79 4.50
C ALA A 96 30.57 -31.79 4.91
N SER A 97 31.74 -31.84 4.27
CA SER A 97 32.84 -30.91 4.54
C SER A 97 32.72 -29.63 3.71
N PRO A 98 33.02 -28.45 4.28
CA PRO A 98 33.01 -27.21 3.53
C PRO A 98 34.15 -27.18 2.51
N ALA A 99 33.93 -26.42 1.44
CA ALA A 99 34.95 -26.09 0.46
C ALA A 99 36.00 -25.11 1.06
N SER A 100 37.04 -24.80 0.28
CA SER A 100 38.14 -23.95 0.75
C SER A 100 37.75 -22.51 1.08
N ASP A 101 36.60 -22.06 0.57
CA ASP A 101 35.98 -20.76 0.85
C ASP A 101 35.13 -20.76 2.13
N GLY A 102 35.00 -21.91 2.80
CA GLY A 102 34.20 -22.07 4.02
C GLY A 102 32.72 -22.37 3.78
N MET A 103 32.28 -22.55 2.53
CA MET A 103 30.89 -22.87 2.21
C MET A 103 30.66 -24.38 2.14
N TYR A 104 29.55 -24.86 2.69
CA TYR A 104 29.11 -26.25 2.60
C TYR A 104 28.36 -26.49 1.28
N PRO A 105 28.49 -27.67 0.65
CA PRO A 105 27.61 -28.04 -0.44
C PRO A 105 26.18 -28.23 0.06
N ASP A 106 25.20 -27.79 -0.73
CA ASP A 106 23.78 -27.79 -0.39
C ASP A 106 23.00 -28.92 -1.09
N VAL A 107 21.77 -29.16 -0.65
CA VAL A 107 20.83 -30.09 -1.25
C VAL A 107 20.43 -29.67 -2.67
N ARG A 108 20.18 -30.67 -3.53
CA ARG A 108 19.66 -30.47 -4.89
C ARG A 108 18.31 -31.14 -5.06
N PHE A 109 17.45 -30.52 -5.87
CA PHE A 109 16.15 -31.09 -6.23
C PHE A 109 15.98 -31.15 -7.74
N CYS A 110 15.37 -32.21 -8.25
CA CYS A 110 15.17 -32.41 -9.68
C CYS A 110 13.80 -33.00 -10.00
N LEU A 111 13.28 -32.70 -11.19
CA LEU A 111 12.21 -33.49 -11.82
C LEU A 111 12.84 -34.49 -12.79
N VAL A 112 12.47 -35.76 -12.64
CA VAL A 112 13.02 -36.87 -13.42
C VAL A 112 11.89 -37.64 -14.09
N LYS A 113 12.10 -38.08 -15.33
CA LYS A 113 11.15 -38.94 -16.05
C LYS A 113 11.89 -39.91 -16.97
N ASP A 114 11.54 -41.19 -16.90
CA ASP A 114 12.15 -42.25 -17.71
C ASP A 114 13.70 -42.25 -17.64
N GLY A 115 14.25 -41.93 -16.45
CA GLY A 115 15.70 -41.84 -16.21
C GLY A 115 16.38 -40.58 -16.75
N ASN A 116 15.63 -39.59 -17.24
CA ASN A 116 16.16 -38.30 -17.70
C ASN A 116 15.80 -37.18 -16.73
N VAL A 117 16.77 -36.31 -16.43
CA VAL A 117 16.51 -35.07 -15.68
C VAL A 117 15.82 -34.07 -16.60
N LEU A 118 14.59 -33.69 -16.25
CA LEU A 118 13.80 -32.72 -16.99
C LEU A 118 14.01 -31.29 -16.46
N TYR A 119 14.23 -31.16 -15.15
CA TYR A 119 14.41 -29.87 -14.49
C TYR A 119 15.28 -30.03 -13.25
N GLU A 120 16.14 -29.05 -13.00
CA GLU A 120 16.87 -28.89 -11.75
C GLU A 120 16.38 -27.60 -11.09
N PHE A 121 15.90 -27.70 -9.85
CA PHE A 121 15.40 -26.54 -9.11
C PHE A 121 16.54 -25.62 -8.71
N PRO A 122 16.31 -24.30 -8.64
CA PRO A 122 17.34 -23.36 -8.24
C PRO A 122 17.90 -23.68 -6.84
N GLY A 123 19.24 -23.67 -6.74
CA GLY A 123 19.94 -23.74 -5.46
C GLY A 123 19.84 -22.44 -4.67
N TRP A 124 20.31 -22.46 -3.41
CA TRP A 124 20.39 -21.24 -2.59
C TRP A 124 21.28 -20.17 -3.26
N ASN A 125 22.25 -20.62 -4.06
CA ASN A 125 23.01 -19.82 -5.01
C ASN A 125 23.31 -20.67 -6.27
N GLU A 126 23.94 -20.07 -7.28
CA GLU A 126 24.27 -20.75 -8.54
C GLU A 126 25.23 -21.95 -8.35
N GLU A 127 25.99 -21.96 -7.26
CA GLU A 127 27.00 -22.97 -6.93
C GLU A 127 26.42 -24.12 -6.09
N TYR A 128 25.16 -24.00 -5.63
CA TYR A 128 24.51 -24.89 -4.67
C TYR A 128 25.34 -25.06 -3.40
N THR A 129 25.67 -23.95 -2.77
CA THR A 129 26.39 -23.90 -1.50
C THR A 129 25.65 -23.10 -0.44
N SER A 130 25.93 -23.40 0.83
CA SER A 130 25.32 -22.78 2.02
C SER A 130 26.40 -22.46 3.05
N PRO A 131 26.27 -21.38 3.84
CA PRO A 131 27.13 -21.14 5.00
C PRO A 131 26.95 -22.21 6.09
N ASP A 132 25.81 -22.89 6.10
CA ASP A 132 25.44 -23.88 7.12
C ASP A 132 25.43 -25.30 6.54
N GLN A 133 25.77 -26.29 7.37
CA GLN A 133 25.87 -27.67 6.92
C GLN A 133 24.48 -28.27 6.71
N PHE A 134 24.21 -28.79 5.51
CA PHE A 134 23.00 -29.57 5.25
C PHE A 134 22.98 -30.88 6.05
N LEU A 135 21.88 -31.15 6.75
CA LEU A 135 21.67 -32.38 7.52
C LEU A 135 20.69 -33.33 6.84
N ALA A 136 19.50 -32.83 6.49
CA ALA A 136 18.42 -33.67 5.95
C ALA A 136 17.35 -32.86 5.20
N VAL A 137 16.54 -33.55 4.41
CA VAL A 137 15.20 -33.10 4.01
C VAL A 137 14.19 -33.79 4.94
N SER A 138 13.41 -33.01 5.67
CA SER A 138 12.45 -33.52 6.65
C SER A 138 11.08 -33.77 6.02
N ALA A 139 10.69 -32.95 5.04
CA ALA A 139 9.43 -33.11 4.31
C ALA A 139 9.48 -32.47 2.93
N VAL A 140 8.69 -33.03 2.01
CA VAL A 140 8.33 -32.44 0.71
C VAL A 140 6.82 -32.45 0.58
N ALA A 141 6.23 -31.39 0.03
CA ALA A 141 4.81 -31.31 -0.26
C ALA A 141 4.56 -30.64 -1.61
N PHE A 142 3.49 -31.08 -2.28
CA PHE A 142 3.01 -30.53 -3.54
C PHE A 142 1.65 -29.87 -3.28
N ARG A 143 1.61 -28.53 -3.29
CA ARG A 143 0.44 -27.74 -2.91
C ARG A 143 0.40 -26.47 -3.74
N ASP A 144 -0.79 -26.07 -4.17
CA ASP A 144 -1.03 -24.74 -4.72
C ASP A 144 -1.02 -23.73 -3.56
N TYR A 145 0.16 -23.20 -3.25
CA TYR A 145 0.37 -22.28 -2.14
C TYR A 145 -0.10 -20.88 -2.52
N ASN A 146 0.20 -20.41 -3.73
CA ASN A 146 -0.17 -19.05 -4.18
C ASN A 146 -1.61 -18.93 -4.72
N GLU A 147 -2.37 -20.02 -4.86
CA GLU A 147 -3.75 -20.12 -5.39
C GLU A 147 -3.87 -19.77 -6.86
N ASP A 148 -2.84 -20.10 -7.61
CA ASP A 148 -2.74 -19.78 -9.01
C ASP A 148 -3.28 -20.94 -9.90
N GLY A 149 -3.66 -22.05 -9.26
CA GLY A 149 -4.21 -23.24 -9.89
C GLY A 149 -3.16 -24.28 -10.29
N LEU A 150 -1.87 -24.01 -10.08
CA LEU A 150 -0.75 -24.92 -10.33
C LEU A 150 -0.20 -25.45 -9.01
N GLN A 151 0.33 -26.68 -9.03
CA GLN A 151 1.02 -27.21 -7.84
C GLN A 151 2.41 -26.61 -7.67
N ASP A 152 2.67 -26.03 -6.50
CA ASP A 152 3.99 -25.60 -6.05
C ASP A 152 4.70 -26.71 -5.28
N VAL A 153 6.02 -26.58 -5.15
CA VAL A 153 6.84 -27.50 -4.36
C VAL A 153 7.30 -26.82 -3.08
N ILE A 154 7.00 -27.43 -1.94
CA ILE A 154 7.44 -26.97 -0.62
C ILE A 154 8.39 -28.03 -0.07
N THR A 155 9.60 -27.63 0.27
CA THR A 155 10.58 -28.48 0.95
C THR A 155 10.85 -27.94 2.35
N LEU A 156 11.14 -28.84 3.28
CA LEU A 156 11.59 -28.50 4.63
C LEU A 156 12.92 -29.18 4.87
N CYS A 157 13.98 -28.38 4.95
CA CYS A 157 15.37 -28.84 5.09
C CYS A 157 15.90 -28.53 6.50
N GLU A 158 16.75 -29.41 7.01
CA GLU A 158 17.45 -29.26 8.28
C GLU A 158 18.92 -28.90 8.03
N TYR A 159 19.40 -27.89 8.74
CA TYR A 159 20.77 -27.39 8.68
C TYR A 159 21.36 -27.22 10.08
N GLU A 160 22.67 -27.34 10.18
CA GLU A 160 23.45 -27.02 11.39
C GLU A 160 24.25 -25.73 11.13
N SER A 161 23.94 -24.69 11.91
CA SER A 161 24.70 -23.43 11.87
C SER A 161 25.81 -23.42 12.92
N THR A 162 26.90 -22.70 12.67
CA THR A 162 28.00 -22.55 13.65
C THR A 162 27.81 -21.29 14.52
N PRO A 163 27.88 -21.37 15.87
CA PRO A 163 28.22 -22.53 16.69
C PRO A 163 26.99 -23.39 17.05
N ASP A 164 26.92 -24.58 16.45
CA ASP A 164 26.03 -25.73 16.67
C ASP A 164 24.56 -25.42 17.05
N SER A 165 23.83 -24.74 16.16
CA SER A 165 22.37 -24.63 16.26
C SER A 165 21.69 -25.27 15.05
N ASP A 166 20.97 -26.36 15.29
CA ASP A 166 20.10 -26.97 14.30
C ASP A 166 18.90 -26.06 14.04
N TYR A 167 18.56 -25.87 12.77
CA TYR A 167 17.36 -25.16 12.37
C TYR A 167 16.72 -25.77 11.13
N ARG A 168 15.45 -25.46 10.94
CA ARG A 168 14.68 -25.85 9.77
C ARG A 168 14.45 -24.66 8.86
N MET A 169 14.71 -24.85 7.58
CA MET A 169 14.45 -23.88 6.53
C MET A 169 13.44 -24.46 5.55
N ALA A 170 12.34 -23.75 5.33
CA ALA A 170 11.43 -24.06 4.25
C ALA A 170 11.97 -23.47 2.96
N ARG A 171 11.93 -24.21 1.84
CA ARG A 171 12.14 -23.63 0.50
C ARG A 171 10.89 -23.86 -0.33
N VAL A 172 10.25 -22.78 -0.74
CA VAL A 172 8.98 -22.77 -1.46
C VAL A 172 9.24 -22.37 -2.90
N PHE A 173 8.91 -23.26 -3.83
CA PHE A 173 9.13 -23.09 -5.26
C PHE A 173 7.78 -22.96 -5.96
N PHE A 174 7.44 -21.75 -6.39
CA PHE A 174 6.22 -21.48 -7.16
C PHE A 174 6.37 -21.96 -8.59
N GLN A 175 5.35 -22.66 -9.10
CA GLN A 175 5.32 -23.03 -10.50
C GLN A 175 5.00 -21.82 -11.36
N LEU A 176 5.69 -21.67 -12.50
CA LEU A 176 5.50 -20.54 -13.39
C LEU A 176 4.36 -20.79 -14.38
N GLN A 177 3.42 -19.84 -14.49
CA GLN A 177 2.27 -19.94 -15.40
C GLN A 177 2.64 -19.72 -16.87
N ASP A 178 3.59 -18.84 -17.13
CA ASP A 178 3.92 -18.32 -18.46
C ASP A 178 4.99 -19.16 -19.18
N ARG A 179 5.73 -19.99 -18.42
CA ARG A 179 6.77 -20.87 -18.94
C ARG A 179 6.93 -22.10 -18.06
N GLN A 180 7.45 -23.17 -18.64
CA GLN A 180 7.82 -24.35 -17.87
C GLN A 180 8.99 -24.03 -16.94
N GLY A 181 8.79 -24.10 -15.63
CA GLY A 181 9.81 -23.85 -14.62
C GLY A 181 9.24 -23.56 -13.23
N PHE A 182 10.14 -23.33 -12.29
CA PHE A 182 9.82 -22.97 -10.91
C PHE A 182 10.72 -21.83 -10.43
N GLU A 183 10.20 -20.97 -9.58
CA GLU A 183 10.94 -19.88 -8.92
C GLU A 183 10.83 -20.01 -7.40
N GLU A 184 11.95 -19.84 -6.70
CA GLU A 184 11.96 -19.85 -5.23
C GLU A 184 11.56 -18.47 -4.68
N ASP A 185 10.57 -18.44 -3.78
CA ASP A 185 10.25 -17.22 -3.02
C ASP A 185 11.13 -17.13 -1.77
N ARG A 186 12.22 -16.36 -1.89
CA ARG A 186 13.17 -16.13 -0.78
C ARG A 186 12.57 -15.28 0.34
N SER A 187 11.72 -14.32 0.00
CA SER A 187 11.07 -13.47 1.01
C SER A 187 10.12 -14.30 1.89
N LEU A 188 9.44 -15.29 1.30
CA LEU A 188 8.64 -16.26 2.03
C LEU A 188 9.52 -17.16 2.91
N THR A 189 10.63 -17.69 2.37
CA THR A 189 11.60 -18.47 3.14
C THR A 189 12.09 -17.71 4.38
N GLU A 190 12.52 -16.46 4.22
CA GLU A 190 12.97 -15.60 5.31
C GLU A 190 11.85 -15.28 6.31
N TYR A 191 10.64 -14.98 5.81
CA TYR A 191 9.47 -14.73 6.65
C TYR A 191 9.14 -15.95 7.52
N LEU A 192 9.10 -17.15 6.94
CA LEU A 192 8.79 -18.39 7.67
C LEU A 192 9.85 -18.67 8.74
N LEU A 193 11.13 -18.48 8.42
CA LEU A 193 12.23 -18.68 9.36
C LEU A 193 12.15 -17.70 10.53
N LYS A 194 11.99 -16.40 10.24
CA LYS A 194 11.93 -15.32 11.24
C LYS A 194 10.74 -15.47 12.19
N ASN A 195 9.62 -15.98 11.70
CA ASN A 195 8.41 -16.18 12.49
C ASN A 195 8.30 -17.58 13.10
N HIS A 196 9.35 -18.41 13.00
CA HIS A 196 9.38 -19.77 13.54
C HIS A 196 8.25 -20.67 12.99
N LEU A 197 7.92 -20.52 11.71
CA LEU A 197 6.85 -21.26 11.03
C LEU A 197 7.38 -22.46 10.24
N THR A 198 8.60 -22.92 10.54
CA THR A 198 9.30 -24.03 9.86
C THR A 198 9.24 -25.36 10.62
N ASP A 199 8.35 -25.50 11.60
CA ASP A 199 8.20 -26.76 12.35
C ASP A 199 7.57 -27.89 11.52
N SER A 200 6.67 -27.55 10.59
CA SER A 200 5.94 -28.52 9.76
C SER A 200 5.40 -27.88 8.47
N ILE A 201 5.06 -28.71 7.48
CA ILE A 201 4.33 -28.26 6.27
C ILE A 201 3.01 -27.58 6.64
N ALA A 202 2.31 -28.04 7.68
CA ALA A 202 1.06 -27.42 8.12
C ALA A 202 1.26 -25.99 8.64
N SER A 203 2.35 -25.73 9.36
CA SER A 203 2.71 -24.38 9.83
C SER A 203 3.00 -23.45 8.65
N ILE A 204 3.73 -23.94 7.65
CA ILE A 204 4.03 -23.19 6.41
C ILE A 204 2.75 -22.82 5.67
N LEU A 205 1.85 -23.79 5.46
CA LEU A 205 0.58 -23.56 4.78
C LEU A 205 -0.35 -22.62 5.57
N GLY A 206 -0.29 -22.66 6.91
CA GLY A 206 -1.07 -21.77 7.77
C GLY A 206 -0.61 -20.30 7.71
N ALA A 207 0.64 -20.05 7.33
CA ALA A 207 1.25 -18.72 7.26
C ALA A 207 0.81 -17.89 6.05
N LYS A 208 0.07 -18.48 5.11
CA LYS A 208 -0.18 -17.93 3.78
C LYS A 208 -0.87 -16.58 3.78
N GLU A 209 -1.97 -16.43 4.51
CA GLU A 209 -2.70 -15.16 4.55
C GLU A 209 -1.87 -14.08 5.25
N ASP A 210 -1.21 -14.43 6.35
CA ASP A 210 -0.32 -13.50 7.06
C ASP A 210 0.88 -13.06 6.19
N TYR A 211 1.43 -13.96 5.37
CA TYR A 211 2.48 -13.64 4.42
C TYR A 211 1.97 -12.78 3.26
N ARG A 212 0.76 -13.03 2.75
CA ARG A 212 0.13 -12.19 1.73
C ARG A 212 -0.01 -10.76 2.23
N ASP A 213 -0.54 -10.55 3.43
CA ASP A 213 -0.66 -9.22 4.04
C ASP A 213 0.71 -8.58 4.28
N TYR A 214 1.68 -9.36 4.77
CA TYR A 214 3.06 -8.90 4.97
C TYR A 214 3.70 -8.44 3.64
N SER A 215 3.62 -9.24 2.59
CA SER A 215 4.18 -8.93 1.27
C SER A 215 3.51 -7.70 0.64
N ALA A 216 2.20 -7.57 0.76
CA ALA A 216 1.47 -6.39 0.30
C ALA A 216 1.91 -5.13 1.06
N SER A 217 2.15 -5.23 2.37
CA SER A 217 2.64 -4.11 3.17
C SER A 217 4.05 -3.66 2.77
N LEU A 218 4.96 -4.61 2.46
CA LEU A 218 6.30 -4.31 1.97
C LEU A 218 6.26 -3.62 0.61
N ASN A 219 5.42 -4.10 -0.31
CA ASN A 219 5.26 -3.48 -1.63
C ASN A 219 4.74 -2.05 -1.52
N GLY A 220 3.72 -1.80 -0.68
CA GLY A 220 3.19 -0.45 -0.47
C GLY A 220 4.21 0.51 0.17
N GLN A 221 5.07 0.00 1.05
CA GLN A 221 6.19 0.79 1.60
C GLN A 221 7.25 1.11 0.55
N SER A 222 7.60 0.15 -0.33
CA SER A 222 8.52 0.37 -1.45
C SER A 222 7.99 1.42 -2.41
N GLU A 223 6.73 1.30 -2.82
CA GLU A 223 6.08 2.23 -3.76
C GLU A 223 6.00 3.65 -3.18
N THR A 224 5.69 3.77 -1.87
CA THR A 224 5.73 5.07 -1.19
C THR A 224 7.13 5.68 -1.22
N GLN A 225 8.16 4.91 -0.85
CA GLN A 225 9.54 5.41 -0.83
C GLN A 225 10.03 5.79 -2.24
N GLU A 226 9.66 5.04 -3.27
CA GLU A 226 9.98 5.35 -4.67
C GLU A 226 9.36 6.68 -5.09
N GLN A 227 8.08 6.91 -4.80
CA GLN A 227 7.41 8.18 -5.10
C GLN A 227 8.01 9.38 -4.35
N LEU A 228 8.30 9.23 -3.06
CA LEU A 228 8.96 10.28 -2.27
C LEU A 228 10.36 10.61 -2.82
N LYS A 229 11.08 9.58 -3.29
CA LYS A 229 12.37 9.77 -3.95
C LYS A 229 12.25 10.52 -5.27
N ILE A 230 11.22 10.24 -6.07
CA ILE A 230 10.93 11.02 -7.30
C ILE A 230 10.70 12.49 -6.95
N ILE A 231 9.90 12.77 -5.92
CA ILE A 231 9.68 14.15 -5.46
C ILE A 231 11.01 14.80 -5.04
N ALA A 232 11.84 14.10 -4.27
CA ALA A 232 13.13 14.57 -3.79
C ALA A 232 14.15 14.84 -4.92
N GLU A 233 14.23 13.94 -5.90
CA GLU A 233 15.11 14.08 -7.08
C GLU A 233 14.71 15.28 -7.95
N ASN A 234 13.43 15.66 -7.94
CA ASN A 234 12.88 16.79 -8.68
C ASN A 234 12.73 18.06 -7.82
N LYS A 235 13.49 18.19 -6.71
CA LYS A 235 13.42 19.35 -5.80
C LYS A 235 13.46 20.72 -6.49
N ASP A 236 14.27 20.85 -7.53
CA ASP A 236 14.48 22.12 -8.22
C ASP A 236 13.24 22.56 -9.03
N MET A 237 12.28 21.68 -9.26
CA MET A 237 11.00 22.01 -9.90
C MET A 237 10.03 22.69 -8.93
N TRP A 238 9.95 22.19 -7.69
CA TRP A 238 8.96 22.62 -6.71
C TRP A 238 9.49 23.60 -5.67
N ILE A 239 10.81 23.63 -5.45
CA ILE A 239 11.48 24.68 -4.67
C ILE A 239 11.81 25.86 -5.58
N GLY A 240 10.98 26.90 -5.50
CA GLY A 240 11.20 28.18 -6.16
C GLY A 240 11.71 29.27 -5.22
N ASN A 241 12.08 30.41 -5.80
CA ASN A 241 12.15 31.66 -5.06
C ASN A 241 10.73 32.25 -5.01
N PRO A 242 10.14 32.45 -3.82
CA PRO A 242 8.82 33.08 -3.73
C PRO A 242 8.91 34.50 -4.30
N GLU A 243 8.11 34.81 -5.32
CA GLU A 243 8.08 36.14 -5.96
C GLU A 243 7.42 37.20 -5.05
N TYR A 244 6.50 36.74 -4.19
CA TYR A 244 5.71 37.55 -3.27
C TYR A 244 5.64 36.81 -1.93
N ALA A 245 5.83 37.49 -0.80
CA ALA A 245 5.58 36.93 0.54
C ALA A 245 6.43 35.69 0.92
N ASP A 246 7.51 35.88 1.69
CA ASP A 246 8.45 34.82 2.12
C ASP A 246 8.58 34.68 3.65
N ASP A 247 7.66 35.30 4.40
CA ASP A 247 7.65 35.25 5.86
C ASP A 247 7.50 33.79 6.34
N LEU A 248 6.54 33.06 5.75
CA LEU A 248 6.34 31.62 5.92
C LEU A 248 6.45 30.93 4.57
N TYR A 249 7.28 29.89 4.47
CA TYR A 249 7.48 29.09 3.26
C TYR A 249 7.60 27.61 3.61
N GLN A 250 6.59 26.83 3.27
CA GLN A 250 6.41 25.46 3.73
C GLN A 250 5.99 24.52 2.60
N TYR A 251 6.17 23.23 2.83
CA TYR A 251 5.66 22.19 1.95
C TYR A 251 4.92 21.11 2.72
N ALA A 252 3.98 20.43 2.06
CA ALA A 252 3.30 19.24 2.55
C ALA A 252 3.21 18.18 1.45
N VAL A 253 3.24 16.90 1.83
CA VAL A 253 3.04 15.76 0.91
C VAL A 253 1.76 15.03 1.26
N THR A 254 0.93 14.74 0.27
CA THR A 254 -0.34 14.02 0.45
C THR A 254 -0.79 13.39 -0.87
N ASP A 255 -1.74 12.47 -0.83
CA ASP A 255 -2.49 11.99 -2.00
C ASP A 255 -3.82 12.76 -2.03
N LEU A 256 -3.80 13.91 -2.72
CA LEU A 256 -4.81 14.96 -2.67
C LEU A 256 -6.10 14.54 -3.37
N ASP A 257 -6.00 13.82 -4.50
CA ASP A 257 -7.15 13.32 -5.24
C ASP A 257 -7.48 11.83 -4.99
N ARG A 258 -6.64 11.14 -4.20
CA ARG A 258 -6.77 9.73 -3.82
C ARG A 258 -6.53 8.77 -4.98
N ASN A 259 -5.69 9.15 -5.95
CA ASN A 259 -5.37 8.33 -7.10
C ASN A 259 -4.15 7.40 -6.87
N GLY A 260 -3.50 7.50 -5.70
CA GLY A 260 -2.33 6.70 -5.33
C GLY A 260 -0.98 7.30 -5.75
N ARG A 261 -0.98 8.43 -6.45
CA ARG A 261 0.22 9.23 -6.75
C ARG A 261 0.28 10.42 -5.80
N TYR A 262 1.44 10.68 -5.23
CA TYR A 262 1.58 11.76 -4.25
C TYR A 262 1.75 13.13 -4.92
N GLU A 263 1.10 14.13 -4.33
CA GLU A 263 1.39 15.53 -4.56
C GLU A 263 2.31 16.11 -3.48
N VAL A 264 3.24 16.97 -3.91
CA VAL A 264 3.87 17.96 -3.04
C VAL A 264 3.17 19.32 -3.24
N ILE A 265 2.66 19.85 -2.14
CA ILE A 265 2.06 21.17 -2.05
C ILE A 265 3.11 22.11 -1.46
N VAL A 266 3.35 23.22 -2.12
CA VAL A 266 4.31 24.24 -1.68
C VAL A 266 3.54 25.53 -1.47
N SER A 267 3.59 26.07 -0.26
CA SER A 267 2.83 27.25 0.15
C SER A 267 3.74 28.31 0.75
N ASN A 268 3.53 29.56 0.35
CA ASN A 268 4.20 30.71 0.94
C ASN A 268 3.18 31.81 1.31
N MET A 269 3.41 32.46 2.44
CA MET A 269 2.55 33.51 2.98
C MET A 269 3.40 34.63 3.59
N GLY A 270 2.89 35.85 3.48
CA GLY A 270 3.58 37.01 4.02
C GLY A 270 2.95 38.35 3.66
N GLY A 271 3.65 39.39 4.08
CA GLY A 271 3.19 40.77 3.97
C GLY A 271 2.11 41.11 5.00
N THR A 272 1.85 42.40 5.18
CA THR A 272 0.91 42.89 6.21
C THR A 272 -0.54 42.48 5.95
N GLY A 273 -0.86 42.08 4.72
CA GLY A 273 -2.18 41.62 4.33
C GLY A 273 -2.39 40.10 4.43
N MET A 274 -1.35 39.32 4.78
CA MET A 274 -1.41 37.85 4.87
C MET A 274 -1.82 37.20 3.54
N TYR A 275 -1.10 37.52 2.46
CA TYR A 275 -1.37 36.91 1.16
C TYR A 275 -0.71 35.54 1.09
N THR A 276 -1.48 34.53 0.67
CA THR A 276 -1.01 33.15 0.49
C THR A 276 -0.93 32.80 -0.99
N TYR A 277 0.12 32.05 -1.35
CA TYR A 277 0.32 31.47 -2.68
C TYR A 277 0.69 30.00 -2.55
N ASN A 278 0.12 29.17 -3.42
CA ASN A 278 0.25 27.72 -3.43
C ASN A 278 0.68 27.24 -4.82
N ARG A 279 1.54 26.23 -4.83
CA ARG A 279 1.91 25.45 -6.02
C ARG A 279 1.76 23.97 -5.70
N PHE A 280 1.38 23.19 -6.70
CA PHE A 280 1.06 21.76 -6.53
C PHE A 280 1.80 20.99 -7.62
N PHE A 281 2.44 19.89 -7.24
CA PHE A 281 3.15 19.02 -8.17
C PHE A 281 2.80 17.59 -7.84
N GLU A 282 2.52 16.80 -8.85
CA GLU A 282 2.12 15.40 -8.73
C GLU A 282 3.18 14.48 -9.36
N VAL A 283 3.42 13.32 -8.76
CA VAL A 283 4.15 12.23 -9.43
C VAL A 283 3.39 11.87 -10.72
N ASN A 284 4.11 11.82 -11.84
CA ASN A 284 3.50 11.56 -13.14
C ASN A 284 3.03 10.10 -13.28
N GLU A 285 2.17 9.83 -14.27
CA GLU A 285 1.62 8.49 -14.51
C GLU A 285 2.68 7.40 -14.76
N ASN A 286 3.88 7.77 -15.21
CA ASN A 286 4.97 6.83 -15.48
C ASN A 286 5.82 6.53 -14.23
N CYS A 287 5.55 7.20 -13.11
CA CYS A 287 6.36 7.15 -11.88
C CYS A 287 7.85 7.39 -12.16
N ASP A 288 8.17 8.39 -13.00
CA ASP A 288 9.56 8.74 -13.35
C ASP A 288 9.86 10.24 -13.27
N GLY A 289 8.90 11.06 -12.81
CA GLY A 289 9.08 12.50 -12.67
C GLY A 289 7.89 13.21 -12.03
N LEU A 290 8.00 14.53 -11.89
CA LEU A 290 6.94 15.40 -11.39
C LEU A 290 6.29 16.22 -12.51
N THR A 291 5.00 16.49 -12.35
CA THR A 291 4.23 17.43 -13.19
C THR A 291 3.60 18.50 -12.31
N GLU A 292 3.80 19.78 -12.65
CA GLU A 292 3.09 20.87 -11.96
C GLU A 292 1.60 20.85 -12.35
N CYS A 293 0.73 20.87 -11.36
CA CYS A 293 -0.71 20.95 -11.58
C CYS A 293 -1.07 22.38 -12.02
N SER A 294 -1.92 22.48 -13.04
CA SER A 294 -2.50 23.76 -13.42
C SER A 294 -3.53 24.25 -12.39
N THR A 295 -3.77 25.55 -12.30
CA THR A 295 -4.74 26.12 -11.36
C THR A 295 -5.68 27.11 -12.06
N ASP A 296 -6.85 27.36 -11.45
CA ASP A 296 -7.75 28.45 -11.82
C ASP A 296 -7.55 29.72 -10.97
N PHE A 297 -6.43 29.79 -10.24
CA PHE A 297 -6.09 30.94 -9.42
C PHE A 297 -5.78 32.16 -10.28
N VAL A 298 -6.23 33.32 -9.82
CA VAL A 298 -5.99 34.59 -10.49
C VAL A 298 -4.70 35.19 -9.95
N GLU A 299 -3.80 35.59 -10.84
CA GLU A 299 -2.54 36.22 -10.48
C GLU A 299 -2.78 37.51 -9.68
N GLY A 300 -2.12 37.62 -8.52
CA GLY A 300 -2.21 38.78 -7.62
C GLY A 300 -3.32 38.69 -6.57
N ASP A 301 -4.25 37.74 -6.69
CA ASP A 301 -5.22 37.44 -5.63
C ASP A 301 -4.59 36.50 -4.59
N SER A 302 -5.02 36.63 -3.33
CA SER A 302 -4.69 35.64 -2.30
C SER A 302 -5.36 34.30 -2.63
N GLN A 303 -4.68 33.22 -2.29
CA GLN A 303 -5.11 31.85 -2.54
C GLN A 303 -5.45 31.16 -1.22
N PRO A 304 -6.14 30.00 -1.25
CA PRO A 304 -6.51 29.30 -0.03
C PRO A 304 -5.36 29.07 0.95
N ASP A 305 -5.65 29.32 2.23
CA ASP A 305 -4.76 29.11 3.36
C ASP A 305 -4.72 27.62 3.74
N LEU A 306 -3.92 26.84 3.02
CA LEU A 306 -3.79 25.40 3.28
C LEU A 306 -2.92 25.09 4.51
N MET A 307 -2.02 26.00 4.89
CA MET A 307 -1.12 25.84 6.04
C MET A 307 -1.69 26.44 7.32
N THR A 308 -1.50 25.75 8.44
CA THR A 308 -2.01 26.16 9.77
C THR A 308 -1.41 27.46 10.33
N GLY A 309 -0.43 28.05 9.65
CA GLY A 309 0.14 29.34 10.00
C GLY A 309 -0.82 30.53 9.87
N SER A 310 -1.97 30.39 9.20
CA SER A 310 -2.90 31.52 9.01
C SER A 310 -3.50 32.11 10.30
N MET A 311 -3.41 31.40 11.43
CA MET A 311 -3.84 31.93 12.74
C MET A 311 -2.72 32.64 13.53
N GLY A 312 -1.46 32.57 13.08
CA GLY A 312 -0.29 33.11 13.80
C GLY A 312 0.51 34.20 13.07
N GLY A 313 0.28 34.40 11.77
CA GLY A 313 1.12 35.30 10.97
C GLY A 313 2.60 34.87 11.01
N PRO A 314 3.58 35.79 11.00
CA PRO A 314 5.01 35.45 11.00
C PRO A 314 5.49 34.74 12.27
N ASP A 315 4.65 34.63 13.31
CA ASP A 315 4.95 33.89 14.55
C ASP A 315 4.49 32.41 14.49
N ALA A 316 3.97 31.95 13.35
CA ALA A 316 3.61 30.55 13.14
C ALA A 316 4.84 29.64 13.27
N LEU A 317 4.71 28.57 14.05
CA LEU A 317 5.79 27.59 14.20
C LEU A 317 6.02 26.86 12.86
N PRO A 318 7.27 26.53 12.50
CA PRO A 318 7.52 25.54 11.46
C PRO A 318 7.06 24.16 11.95
N ASN A 319 6.80 23.23 11.02
CA ASN A 319 6.46 21.83 11.33
C ASN A 319 5.10 21.71 12.04
N THR A 320 4.06 22.26 11.38
CA THR A 320 2.67 22.30 11.89
C THR A 320 1.77 21.35 11.12
N MET A 321 0.60 21.03 11.68
CA MET A 321 -0.40 20.18 11.04
C MET A 321 -1.68 20.97 10.81
N SER A 322 -2.14 21.01 9.56
CA SER A 322 -3.47 21.53 9.22
C SER A 322 -4.47 20.40 9.10
N THR A 323 -5.64 20.60 9.68
CA THR A 323 -6.80 19.74 9.48
C THR A 323 -7.76 20.46 8.54
N LEU A 324 -8.03 19.85 7.39
CA LEU A 324 -8.97 20.34 6.39
C LEU A 324 -10.24 19.49 6.42
N ASP A 325 -11.39 20.16 6.40
CA ASP A 325 -12.67 19.50 6.14
C ASP A 325 -12.71 19.01 4.70
N THR A 326 -13.05 17.73 4.53
CA THR A 326 -13.17 17.09 3.22
C THR A 326 -14.51 16.40 3.08
N TYR A 327 -14.96 16.24 1.83
CA TYR A 327 -16.28 15.74 1.51
C TYR A 327 -16.17 14.73 0.37
N VAL A 328 -16.86 13.60 0.51
CA VAL A 328 -16.92 12.53 -0.50
C VAL A 328 -18.36 12.26 -0.90
N ASN A 329 -18.66 12.21 -2.19
CA ASN A 329 -19.98 11.82 -2.68
C ASN A 329 -20.07 10.31 -2.98
N ASP A 330 -21.28 9.86 -3.33
CA ASP A 330 -21.58 8.47 -3.70
C ASP A 330 -20.90 8.01 -5.00
N GLN A 331 -20.41 8.94 -5.81
CA GLN A 331 -19.64 8.69 -7.04
C GLN A 331 -18.13 8.66 -6.79
N GLY A 332 -17.66 8.88 -5.56
CA GLY A 332 -16.24 8.91 -5.20
C GLY A 332 -15.54 10.25 -5.47
N MET A 333 -16.25 11.31 -5.83
CA MET A 333 -15.67 12.66 -5.98
C MET A 333 -15.22 13.17 -4.61
N PHE A 334 -13.97 13.62 -4.54
CA PHE A 334 -13.33 14.10 -3.32
C PHE A 334 -13.08 15.61 -3.38
N CYS A 335 -13.57 16.35 -2.38
CA CYS A 335 -13.47 17.81 -2.33
C CYS A 335 -12.97 18.28 -0.95
N TYR A 336 -12.24 19.38 -0.94
CA TYR A 336 -11.83 20.10 0.25
C TYR A 336 -12.69 21.36 0.44
N ALA A 337 -13.09 21.67 1.67
CA ALA A 337 -13.50 23.02 2.03
C ALA A 337 -12.28 23.77 2.54
N VAL A 338 -11.89 24.81 1.80
CA VAL A 338 -10.70 25.61 2.07
C VAL A 338 -11.08 27.05 2.35
N TYR A 339 -10.26 27.71 3.16
CA TYR A 339 -10.52 29.04 3.69
C TYR A 339 -9.36 29.95 3.32
N ASP A 340 -9.61 31.25 3.22
CA ASP A 340 -8.59 32.28 2.98
C ASP A 340 -8.98 33.53 3.77
N MET A 341 -8.00 34.16 4.41
CA MET A 341 -8.18 35.40 5.17
C MET A 341 -7.12 36.43 4.77
N VAL A 342 -7.59 37.52 4.17
CA VAL A 342 -6.76 38.68 3.82
C VAL A 342 -7.10 39.86 4.71
N LYS A 343 -6.10 40.71 5.00
CA LYS A 343 -6.27 41.96 5.75
C LYS A 343 -5.94 43.17 4.90
N ASN A 344 -6.70 44.24 5.08
CA ASN A 344 -6.37 45.56 4.56
C ASN A 344 -6.15 46.53 5.73
N GLY A 345 -4.87 46.77 6.04
CA GLY A 345 -4.48 47.52 7.23
C GLY A 345 -4.94 46.84 8.52
N ALA A 346 -5.20 47.63 9.55
CA ALA A 346 -5.63 47.11 10.86
C ALA A 346 -7.17 46.99 10.99
N ALA A 347 -7.92 47.49 10.01
CA ALA A 347 -9.35 47.76 10.15
C ALA A 347 -10.26 46.89 9.28
N GLU A 348 -9.72 46.22 8.27
CA GLU A 348 -10.54 45.47 7.31
C GLU A 348 -10.01 44.04 7.17
N TYR A 349 -10.92 43.08 7.25
CA TYR A 349 -10.65 41.65 7.13
C TYR A 349 -11.61 41.06 6.10
N TYR A 350 -11.07 40.29 5.18
CA TYR A 350 -11.79 39.67 4.08
C TYR A 350 -11.54 38.17 4.15
N GLU A 351 -12.60 37.40 4.34
CA GLU A 351 -12.55 35.97 4.48
C GLU A 351 -13.41 35.33 3.39
N ASN A 352 -12.95 34.21 2.85
CA ASN A 352 -13.73 33.43 1.90
C ASN A 352 -13.60 31.93 2.14
N ILE A 353 -14.66 31.22 1.77
CA ILE A 353 -14.76 29.76 1.79
C ILE A 353 -14.89 29.31 0.35
N ARG A 354 -14.10 28.32 -0.05
CA ARG A 354 -14.11 27.72 -1.38
C ARG A 354 -14.14 26.21 -1.31
N SER A 355 -14.72 25.57 -2.32
CA SER A 355 -14.40 24.16 -2.58
C SER A 355 -13.09 24.09 -3.36
N LEU A 356 -12.26 23.08 -3.09
CA LEU A 356 -11.05 22.77 -3.85
C LEU A 356 -11.05 21.29 -4.27
N THR A 357 -10.69 21.03 -5.52
CA THR A 357 -10.56 19.67 -6.09
C THR A 357 -9.33 19.60 -6.98
N LEU A 358 -8.63 18.46 -6.96
CA LEU A 358 -7.67 18.10 -7.99
C LEU A 358 -8.32 17.05 -8.92
N GLN A 359 -8.34 17.33 -10.21
CA GLN A 359 -8.83 16.41 -11.23
C GLN A 359 -8.08 16.66 -12.54
N ASP A 360 -7.60 15.59 -13.18
CA ASP A 360 -6.88 15.63 -14.47
C ASP A 360 -5.68 16.61 -14.45
N GLY A 361 -4.91 16.63 -13.35
CA GLY A 361 -3.77 17.55 -13.16
C GLY A 361 -4.14 19.02 -13.04
N MET A 362 -5.40 19.34 -12.70
CA MET A 362 -5.88 20.71 -12.51
C MET A 362 -6.52 20.90 -11.13
N ILE A 363 -5.99 21.85 -10.37
CA ILE A 363 -6.61 22.41 -9.18
C ILE A 363 -7.73 23.34 -9.62
N ARG A 364 -8.95 23.06 -9.15
CA ARG A 364 -10.14 23.88 -9.39
C ARG A 364 -10.72 24.35 -8.09
N THR A 365 -11.24 25.58 -8.09
CA THR A 365 -11.96 26.13 -6.96
C THR A 365 -13.31 26.72 -7.34
N ALA A 366 -14.27 26.63 -6.41
CA ALA A 366 -15.56 27.29 -6.55
C ALA A 366 -15.88 28.07 -5.27
N PRO A 367 -16.38 29.32 -5.37
CA PRO A 367 -16.76 30.11 -4.22
C PRO A 367 -17.96 29.47 -3.50
N ILE A 368 -17.93 29.49 -2.17
CA ILE A 368 -19.03 29.02 -1.31
C ILE A 368 -19.67 30.21 -0.58
N ALA A 369 -18.87 30.98 0.15
CA ALA A 369 -19.32 32.14 0.91
C ALA A 369 -18.17 33.10 1.21
N SER A 370 -18.49 34.33 1.61
CA SER A 370 -17.51 35.33 2.05
C SER A 370 -17.99 36.09 3.28
N ARG A 371 -17.04 36.57 4.09
CA ARG A 371 -17.26 37.45 5.24
C ARG A 371 -16.34 38.66 5.13
N THR A 372 -16.88 39.83 5.39
CA THR A 372 -16.12 41.08 5.51
C THR A 372 -16.35 41.68 6.88
N THR A 373 -15.27 42.02 7.57
CA THR A 373 -15.29 42.67 8.88
C THR A 373 -14.59 44.02 8.78
N ILE A 374 -15.30 45.11 9.08
CA ILE A 374 -14.78 46.48 9.03
C ILE A 374 -14.88 47.13 10.42
N TYR A 375 -13.75 47.59 10.95
CA TYR A 375 -13.65 48.30 12.21
C TYR A 375 -13.71 49.82 11.98
N ASP A 376 -14.82 50.43 12.41
CA ASP A 376 -15.01 51.90 12.49
C ASP A 376 -15.37 52.29 13.94
N GLY A 377 -14.46 51.99 14.88
CA GLY A 377 -14.64 52.15 16.32
C GLY A 377 -14.46 50.84 17.10
N GLU A 378 -15.06 50.74 18.29
CA GLU A 378 -14.93 49.54 19.16
C GLU A 378 -15.77 48.34 18.67
N THR A 379 -16.82 48.58 17.88
CA THR A 379 -17.72 47.54 17.38
C THR A 379 -17.56 47.41 15.86
N PRO A 380 -17.17 46.23 15.34
CA PRO A 380 -17.05 46.05 13.90
C PRO A 380 -18.40 45.91 13.21
N THR A 381 -18.44 46.26 11.93
CA THR A 381 -19.52 45.85 11.01
C THR A 381 -19.11 44.55 10.34
N VAL A 382 -19.95 43.52 10.46
CA VAL A 382 -19.76 42.22 9.82
C VAL A 382 -20.82 42.05 8.74
N THR A 383 -20.40 41.68 7.53
CA THR A 383 -21.28 41.35 6.42
C THR A 383 -20.88 40.02 5.81
N CYS A 384 -21.83 39.09 5.71
CA CYS A 384 -21.63 37.79 5.07
C CYS A 384 -22.47 37.68 3.80
N SER A 385 -21.92 37.00 2.79
CA SER A 385 -22.60 36.74 1.52
C SER A 385 -22.37 35.32 1.03
N ASP A 386 -23.35 34.77 0.31
CA ASP A 386 -23.18 33.52 -0.45
C ASP A 386 -22.31 33.71 -1.70
N ALA A 387 -22.08 32.62 -2.45
CA ALA A 387 -21.31 32.62 -3.70
C ALA A 387 -21.84 33.57 -4.79
N ASP A 388 -23.14 33.88 -4.78
CA ASP A 388 -23.79 34.79 -5.74
C ASP A 388 -23.79 36.24 -5.24
N GLY A 389 -23.28 36.49 -4.04
CA GLY A 389 -23.22 37.81 -3.40
C GLY A 389 -24.51 38.21 -2.67
N ASN A 390 -25.45 37.29 -2.46
CA ASN A 390 -26.65 37.56 -1.65
C ASN A 390 -26.28 37.57 -0.17
N PRO A 391 -26.86 38.48 0.63
CA PRO A 391 -26.58 38.56 2.05
C PRO A 391 -27.08 37.30 2.79
N ILE A 392 -26.22 36.75 3.64
CA ILE A 392 -26.52 35.63 4.54
C ILE A 392 -26.20 36.03 5.99
N SER A 393 -26.75 35.30 6.96
CA SER A 393 -26.40 35.47 8.37
C SER A 393 -25.00 34.93 8.68
N GLU A 394 -24.41 35.38 9.79
CA GLU A 394 -23.14 34.81 10.29
C GLU A 394 -23.25 33.30 10.56
N GLU A 395 -24.38 32.83 11.11
CA GLU A 395 -24.64 31.40 11.32
C GLU A 395 -24.67 30.59 10.01
N GLU A 396 -25.20 31.19 8.93
CA GLU A 396 -25.18 30.58 7.60
C GLU A 396 -23.77 30.57 6.99
N TYR A 397 -22.95 31.57 7.28
CA TYR A 397 -21.53 31.59 6.88
C TYR A 397 -20.73 30.48 7.59
N GLU A 398 -20.86 30.35 8.91
CA GLU A 398 -20.15 29.35 9.71
C GLU A 398 -20.52 27.90 9.30
N SER A 399 -21.72 27.70 8.75
CA SER A 399 -22.19 26.40 8.25
C SER A 399 -22.16 26.28 6.72
N ALA A 400 -21.55 27.23 6.00
CA ALA A 400 -21.68 27.33 4.55
C ALA A 400 -21.09 26.12 3.82
N ALA A 401 -19.93 25.61 4.25
CA ALA A 401 -19.31 24.42 3.66
C ALA A 401 -20.19 23.17 3.83
N ASP A 402 -20.66 22.90 5.06
CA ASP A 402 -21.55 21.77 5.36
C ASP A 402 -22.85 21.83 4.56
N ARG A 403 -23.39 23.05 4.34
CA ARG A 403 -24.59 23.27 3.52
C ARG A 403 -24.33 23.08 2.03
N TYR A 404 -23.18 23.55 1.54
CA TYR A 404 -22.77 23.39 0.15
C TYR A 404 -22.60 21.91 -0.22
N PHE A 405 -22.01 21.13 0.68
CA PHE A 405 -21.81 19.69 0.53
C PHE A 405 -22.92 18.83 1.16
N ALA A 406 -24.14 19.37 1.32
CA ALA A 406 -25.23 18.63 1.92
C ALA A 406 -25.49 17.29 1.19
N GLY A 407 -25.45 16.19 1.94
CA GLY A 407 -25.60 14.83 1.42
C GLY A 407 -24.30 14.11 1.08
N TRP A 408 -23.15 14.79 1.18
CA TRP A 408 -21.84 14.17 1.07
C TRP A 408 -21.35 13.69 2.44
N GLU A 409 -20.47 12.68 2.44
CA GLU A 409 -19.82 12.21 3.65
C GLU A 409 -18.69 13.18 4.04
N LYS A 410 -18.82 13.84 5.20
CA LYS A 410 -17.78 14.69 5.76
C LYS A 410 -16.67 13.86 6.41
N ARG A 411 -15.42 14.19 6.11
CA ARG A 411 -14.19 13.59 6.63
C ARG A 411 -13.16 14.69 6.95
N GLU A 412 -12.06 14.30 7.58
CA GLU A 412 -10.91 15.18 7.83
C GLU A 412 -9.68 14.69 7.06
N THR A 413 -8.96 15.61 6.42
CA THR A 413 -7.62 15.36 5.88
C THR A 413 -6.60 16.17 6.67
N ARG A 414 -5.50 15.53 7.07
CA ARG A 414 -4.39 16.18 7.77
C ARG A 414 -3.21 16.36 6.82
N LEU A 415 -2.63 17.55 6.80
CA LEU A 415 -1.39 17.85 6.09
C LEU A 415 -0.37 18.31 7.12
N GLY A 416 0.84 17.76 7.13
CA GLY A 416 1.91 18.34 7.95
C GLY A 416 2.93 19.09 7.14
N TRP A 417 2.97 20.37 7.47
CA TRP A 417 3.73 21.40 6.83
C TRP A 417 5.12 21.47 7.40
N GLN A 418 6.12 21.17 6.58
CA GLN A 418 7.53 21.29 6.92
C GLN A 418 8.08 22.60 6.36
N SER A 419 9.03 23.21 7.08
CA SER A 419 9.71 24.42 6.60
C SER A 419 10.62 24.12 5.41
N VAL A 420 10.50 24.89 4.32
CA VAL A 420 11.44 24.80 3.18
C VAL A 420 12.87 25.21 3.62
N LYS A 421 13.00 26.07 4.64
CA LYS A 421 14.32 26.52 5.13
C LYS A 421 15.13 25.40 5.78
N ASP A 422 14.45 24.36 6.26
CA ASP A 422 15.06 23.21 6.93
C ASP A 422 15.28 22.02 5.97
N LEU A 423 14.96 22.20 4.68
CA LEU A 423 15.04 21.16 3.67
C LEU A 423 16.50 20.69 3.47
N GLY A 424 16.67 19.37 3.41
CA GLY A 424 17.96 18.73 3.17
C GLY A 424 18.59 19.08 1.82
N ASN A 425 19.87 18.71 1.66
CA ASN A 425 20.61 18.94 0.42
C ASN A 425 20.76 17.69 -0.44
N THR A 426 20.65 16.51 0.17
CA THR A 426 20.72 15.22 -0.53
C THR A 426 19.32 14.65 -0.78
N VAL A 427 19.20 13.75 -1.76
CA VAL A 427 17.94 13.06 -2.04
C VAL A 427 17.46 12.30 -0.79
N ASP A 428 18.34 11.57 -0.12
CA ASP A 428 17.98 10.78 1.07
C ASP A 428 17.48 11.64 2.23
N GLU A 429 18.12 12.80 2.49
CA GLU A 429 17.66 13.74 3.51
C GLU A 429 16.27 14.30 3.18
N ILE A 430 16.05 14.68 1.92
CA ILE A 430 14.77 15.25 1.46
C ILE A 430 13.68 14.18 1.52
N THR A 431 13.93 12.97 1.03
CA THR A 431 12.99 11.83 1.10
C THR A 431 12.56 11.57 2.54
N ALA A 432 13.49 11.54 3.49
CA ALA A 432 13.16 11.33 4.90
C ALA A 432 12.32 12.47 5.52
N GLN A 433 12.44 13.70 5.01
CA GLN A 433 11.62 14.84 5.45
C GLN A 433 10.25 14.87 4.77
N LEU A 434 10.16 14.51 3.49
CA LEU A 434 8.91 14.31 2.78
C LEU A 434 8.09 13.19 3.44
N GLU A 435 8.74 12.12 3.88
CA GLU A 435 8.10 11.05 4.65
C GLU A 435 7.56 11.55 5.99
N GLN A 436 8.29 12.43 6.68
CA GLN A 436 7.78 13.07 7.91
C GLN A 436 6.57 13.96 7.66
N SER A 437 6.46 14.57 6.48
CA SER A 437 5.31 15.35 6.04
C SER A 437 4.11 14.49 5.65
N LEU A 438 4.35 13.30 5.07
CA LEU A 438 3.29 12.36 4.75
C LEU A 438 2.73 11.68 6.01
N ASN A 439 3.60 11.32 6.95
CA ASN A 439 3.28 10.53 8.14
C ASN A 439 2.90 11.37 9.36
N VAL A 440 2.19 12.49 9.15
CA VAL A 440 1.95 13.49 10.19
C VAL A 440 0.95 12.96 11.20
N TYR A 441 1.55 12.34 12.23
CA TYR A 441 0.94 11.71 13.38
C TYR A 441 -0.14 10.70 13.01
N GLN A 442 0.28 9.60 12.35
CA GLN A 442 -0.31 8.31 12.72
C GLN A 442 -0.20 8.23 14.24
N ASP A 443 -1.34 8.21 14.93
CA ASP A 443 -1.36 8.06 16.38
C ASP A 443 -0.39 6.95 16.75
N LYS A 444 0.66 7.29 17.52
CA LYS A 444 1.32 6.27 18.32
C LYS A 444 0.21 5.67 19.18
N ASN A 445 -0.33 4.53 18.76
CA ASN A 445 -1.11 3.70 19.64
C ASN A 445 -0.18 3.42 20.83
N PRO A 446 -0.45 3.92 22.05
CA PRO A 446 0.45 3.74 23.18
C PRO A 446 0.56 2.27 23.62
N PHE A 447 -0.10 1.35 22.90
CA PHE A 447 -0.10 -0.09 23.12
C PHE A 447 0.51 -0.90 21.96
N ASP A 448 1.14 -0.28 20.96
CA ASP A 448 1.83 -1.02 19.89
C ASP A 448 3.34 -1.11 20.17
N PRO A 449 3.88 -2.28 20.57
CA PRO A 449 5.27 -2.44 20.92
C PRO A 449 6.09 -2.93 19.72
N THR A 450 6.21 -2.11 18.67
CA THR A 450 7.25 -2.31 17.66
C THR A 450 8.15 -1.10 17.58
N PRO A 451 9.40 -1.19 18.05
CA PRO A 451 10.37 -0.12 17.87
C PRO A 451 10.83 -0.07 16.41
N LEU A 452 10.92 1.16 15.90
CA LEU A 452 11.85 1.55 14.84
C LEU A 452 13.25 1.00 15.16
N SER A 453 13.79 0.17 14.27
CA SER A 453 15.24 -0.01 14.14
C SER A 453 15.61 0.06 12.66
N VAL A 454 15.81 1.28 12.19
CA VAL A 454 16.63 1.57 11.01
C VAL A 454 18.10 1.42 11.42
N LEU A 455 18.79 0.51 10.73
CA LEU A 455 20.20 0.50 10.32
C LEU A 455 21.23 1.31 11.13
N MET A 456 22.26 0.60 11.62
CA MET A 456 23.67 1.02 11.83
C MET A 456 24.36 -0.10 12.65
N TRP A 457 25.43 -0.81 12.29
CA TRP A 457 26.55 -0.61 11.37
C TRP A 457 27.12 -1.97 10.91
N ILE A 458 27.77 -1.94 9.76
CA ILE A 458 28.87 -2.83 9.38
C ILE A 458 30.05 -2.61 10.36
N GLU A 459 30.51 -3.68 11.02
CA GLU A 459 31.93 -4.04 11.19
C GLU A 459 32.07 -5.53 11.53
#